data_AF-S1P515-F1
#
_entry.id   AF-S1P515-F1
#
_cell.length_a   1.000
_cell.length_b   1.000
_cell.length_c   1.000
_cell.angle_alpha   90.00
_cell.angle_beta   90.00
_cell.angle_gamma   90.00
#
_symmetry.space_group_name_H-M   'P 1'
#
loop_
_entity.id
_entity.type
_entity.pdbx_description
1 polymer ?
#
loop_
_entity_poly.entity_id
_entity_poly.type
_entity_poly.pdbx_seq_one_letter_code
_entity_poly.pdbx_strand_id
1 'polypeptide(L)'
;MAINDDWSASLQNEFPFMKRERAEEGTIYQRWGFECAAGWYALLSDCCLRITEEYEQAGREIDFIPLQIKEKFGTLRFYYGFKDFPQSISAIDFSDSQSLRFSPSNQQDDEEIALLRQAIDDIISETEEQSKQICEFCGEKGSLRTDLRWKKTLCDHCYNEQIQAFKLRQQNRKIPRSEDYKD
;
A
#
# COMPACT_ATOMS: atom_id res chain seq x y z
N MET A 1 18.27 -8.14 13.78
CA MET A 1 18.05 -6.92 14.57
C MET A 1 16.89 -6.19 13.92
N ALA A 2 15.74 -6.21 14.60
CA ALA A 2 15.02 -5.02 15.08
C ALA A 2 14.20 -4.39 13.92
N ILE A 3 12.89 -4.18 13.99
CA ILE A 3 12.00 -3.84 15.10
C ILE A 3 10.63 -4.48 14.78
N ASN A 4 10.08 -5.24 15.72
CA ASN A 4 8.71 -5.79 15.62
C ASN A 4 7.73 -4.83 16.30
N ASP A 5 7.91 -3.53 16.08
CA ASP A 5 6.88 -2.53 16.28
C ASP A 5 6.02 -2.64 15.02
N ASP A 6 4.80 -3.12 15.20
CA ASP A 6 3.85 -3.27 14.12
C ASP A 6 3.47 -1.87 13.62
N TRP A 7 4.27 -1.32 12.69
CA TRP A 7 4.06 -0.01 12.07
C TRP A 7 2.63 0.13 11.52
N SER A 8 2.02 -1.00 11.15
CA SER A 8 0.64 -1.02 10.71
C SER A 8 -0.32 -0.69 11.85
N ALA A 9 -0.09 -1.22 13.06
CA ALA A 9 -0.88 -0.88 14.25
C ALA A 9 -0.68 0.58 14.64
N SER A 10 0.54 1.13 14.53
CA SER A 10 0.80 2.56 14.77
C SER A 10 -0.06 3.44 13.86
N LEU A 11 -0.04 3.17 12.55
CA LEU A 11 -0.84 3.91 11.58
C LEU A 11 -2.35 3.72 11.82
N GLN A 12 -2.80 2.50 12.11
CA GLN A 12 -4.21 2.20 12.39
C GLN A 12 -4.74 2.85 13.67
N ASN A 13 -3.88 3.04 14.67
CA ASN A 13 -4.25 3.73 15.91
C ASN A 13 -4.32 5.24 15.71
N GLU A 14 -3.44 5.79 14.87
CA GLU A 14 -3.40 7.22 14.55
C GLU A 14 -4.57 7.66 13.66
N PHE A 15 -4.94 6.83 12.67
CA PHE A 15 -5.98 7.15 11.70
C PHE A 15 -7.18 6.20 11.81
N PRO A 16 -8.28 6.59 12.46
CA PRO A 16 -9.41 5.69 12.72
C PRO A 16 -10.04 5.05 11.47
N PHE A 17 -10.04 5.74 10.32
CA PHE A 17 -10.55 5.19 9.06
C PHE A 17 -9.66 4.06 8.48
N MET A 18 -8.43 3.93 8.97
CA MET A 18 -7.52 2.84 8.64
C MET A 18 -7.67 1.65 9.58
N LYS A 19 -8.42 1.77 10.67
CA LYS A 19 -8.57 0.71 11.66
C LYS A 19 -9.12 -0.56 11.02
N ARG A 20 -8.42 -1.67 11.23
CA ARG A 20 -8.83 -2.97 10.67
C ARG A 20 -9.78 -3.70 11.61
N GLU A 21 -11.07 -3.65 11.31
CA GLU A 21 -12.08 -4.50 11.95
C GLU A 21 -12.32 -5.73 11.08
N ARG A 22 -11.87 -6.90 11.57
CA ARG A 22 -11.92 -8.14 10.78
C ARG A 22 -13.38 -8.60 10.66
N ALA A 23 -13.93 -8.51 9.46
CA ALA A 23 -15.26 -8.99 9.10
C ALA A 23 -15.17 -10.19 8.13
N GLU A 24 -16.14 -11.11 8.19
CA GLU A 24 -16.23 -12.22 7.22
C GLU A 24 -16.49 -11.70 5.80
N GLU A 25 -17.38 -10.71 5.68
CA GLU A 25 -17.67 -9.93 4.49
C GLU A 25 -17.05 -8.53 4.64
N GLY A 26 -15.93 -8.28 3.95
CA GLY A 26 -15.19 -7.04 4.07
C GLY A 26 -14.23 -6.81 2.91
N THR A 27 -13.62 -5.62 2.88
CA THR A 27 -12.65 -5.24 1.86
C THR A 27 -11.38 -6.11 1.94
N ILE A 28 -10.56 -6.10 0.89
CA ILE A 28 -9.29 -6.82 0.88
C ILE A 28 -8.39 -6.30 2.01
N TYR A 29 -8.39 -4.99 2.25
CA TYR A 29 -7.71 -4.36 3.37
C TYR A 29 -8.25 -4.84 4.73
N GLN A 30 -9.56 -4.94 4.92
CA GLN A 30 -10.13 -5.48 6.16
C GLN A 30 -9.69 -6.93 6.42
N ARG A 31 -9.53 -7.72 5.35
CA ARG A 31 -9.12 -9.13 5.44
C ARG A 31 -7.63 -9.32 5.69
N TRP A 32 -6.78 -8.57 4.98
CA TRP A 32 -5.33 -8.82 4.95
C TRP A 32 -4.48 -7.70 5.56
N GLY A 33 -5.03 -6.49 5.69
CA GLY A 33 -4.28 -5.30 6.10
C GLY A 33 -3.39 -4.79 4.98
N PHE A 34 -2.18 -4.35 5.34
CA PHE A 34 -1.19 -3.86 4.38
C PHE A 34 -0.47 -5.02 3.69
N GLU A 35 -0.55 -5.06 2.37
CA GLU A 35 0.17 -5.99 1.49
C GLU A 35 1.42 -5.31 0.89
N CYS A 36 2.07 -4.45 1.68
CA CYS A 36 3.30 -3.75 1.33
C CYS A 36 4.29 -3.76 2.51
N ALA A 37 5.53 -3.37 2.27
CA ALA A 37 6.59 -3.41 3.28
C ALA A 37 6.75 -2.06 4.02
N ALA A 38 7.40 -2.11 5.18
CA ALA A 38 7.46 -1.02 6.16
C ALA A 38 8.14 0.27 5.66
N GLY A 39 8.92 0.19 4.59
CA GLY A 39 9.63 1.36 4.04
C GLY A 39 8.68 2.44 3.53
N TRP A 40 7.42 2.11 3.24
CA TRP A 40 6.41 3.10 2.85
C TRP A 40 5.59 3.63 4.03
N TYR A 41 5.93 3.32 5.28
CA TYR A 41 5.19 3.81 6.45
C TYR A 41 5.09 5.34 6.50
N ALA A 42 6.21 6.06 6.36
CA ALA A 42 6.20 7.52 6.41
C ALA A 42 5.33 8.13 5.29
N LEU A 43 5.41 7.55 4.09
CA LEU A 43 4.61 7.95 2.94
C LEU A 43 3.12 7.71 3.17
N LEU A 44 2.73 6.56 3.73
CA LEU A 44 1.34 6.25 4.05
C LEU A 44 0.81 7.11 5.21
N SER A 45 1.65 7.44 6.20
CA SER A 45 1.30 8.32 7.31
C SER A 45 1.01 9.74 6.82
N ASP A 46 1.88 10.31 5.97
CA ASP A 46 1.65 11.62 5.32
C ASP A 46 0.37 11.62 4.48
N CYS A 47 0.17 10.56 3.67
CA CYS A 47 -1.04 10.38 2.88
C CYS A 47 -2.31 10.42 3.76
N CYS A 48 -2.31 9.66 4.87
CA CYS A 48 -3.46 9.60 5.77
C CYS A 48 -3.71 10.93 6.50
N LEU A 49 -2.65 11.63 6.91
CA LEU A 49 -2.73 12.95 7.52
C LEU A 49 -3.38 13.96 6.57
N ARG A 50 -2.89 14.04 5.34
CA ARG A 50 -3.43 14.96 4.32
C ARG A 50 -4.89 14.67 4.02
N ILE A 51 -5.29 13.39 3.94
CA ILE A 51 -6.70 13.03 3.79
C ILE A 51 -7.52 13.55 4.98
N THR A 52 -7.06 13.32 6.22
CA THR A 52 -7.75 13.84 7.41
C THR A 52 -7.90 15.37 7.38
N GLU A 53 -6.85 16.10 7.01
CA GLU A 53 -6.86 17.57 6.91
C GLU A 53 -7.87 18.06 5.88
N GLU A 54 -7.99 17.40 4.72
CA GLU A 54 -8.99 17.75 3.70
C GLU A 54 -10.43 17.57 4.21
N TYR A 55 -10.70 16.50 4.97
CA TYR A 55 -12.02 16.31 5.61
C TYR A 55 -12.30 17.36 6.69
N GLU A 56 -11.31 17.70 7.51
CA GLU A 56 -11.43 18.74 8.53
C GLU A 56 -11.72 20.11 7.91
N GLN A 57 -11.01 20.48 6.84
CA GLN A 57 -11.24 21.72 6.11
C GLN A 57 -12.63 21.78 5.48
N ALA A 58 -13.12 20.65 4.95
CA ALA A 58 -14.48 20.55 4.44
C ALA A 58 -15.56 20.52 5.54
N GLY A 59 -15.16 20.39 6.81
CA GLY A 59 -16.09 20.28 7.94
C GLY A 59 -16.96 19.02 7.89
N ARG A 60 -16.46 17.94 7.29
CA ARG A 60 -17.22 16.69 7.06
C ARG A 60 -16.66 15.51 7.84
N GLU A 61 -17.55 14.58 8.20
CA GLU A 61 -17.13 13.30 8.74
C GLU A 61 -16.43 12.47 7.66
N ILE A 62 -15.36 11.75 8.04
CA ILE A 62 -14.64 10.88 7.13
C ILE A 62 -15.55 9.72 6.67
N ASP A 63 -15.83 9.70 5.37
CA ASP A 63 -16.52 8.63 4.66
C ASP A 63 -15.60 7.81 3.75
N PHE A 64 -14.28 8.09 3.77
CA PHE A 64 -13.24 7.36 3.07
C PHE A 64 -13.11 5.91 3.56
N ILE A 65 -13.04 4.96 2.62
CA ILE A 65 -12.93 3.52 2.90
C ILE A 65 -11.70 2.92 2.21
N PRO A 66 -10.68 2.45 2.94
CA PRO A 66 -9.58 1.71 2.34
C PRO A 66 -10.06 0.34 1.83
N LEU A 67 -9.85 0.08 0.54
CA LEU A 67 -10.23 -1.17 -0.12
C LEU A 67 -9.07 -2.17 -0.19
N GLN A 68 -7.87 -1.71 -0.55
CA GLN A 68 -6.64 -2.51 -0.61
C GLN A 68 -5.42 -1.60 -0.63
N ILE A 69 -4.36 -1.99 0.09
CA ILE A 69 -3.07 -1.30 0.07
C ILE A 69 -1.99 -2.33 -0.19
N LYS A 70 -1.32 -2.23 -1.33
CA LYS A 70 -0.39 -3.28 -1.80
C LYS A 70 0.81 -2.74 -2.56
N GLU A 71 1.84 -3.56 -2.67
CA GLU A 71 2.86 -3.39 -3.71
C GLU A 71 2.36 -3.97 -5.05
N LYS A 72 2.62 -3.24 -6.14
CA LYS A 72 2.47 -3.71 -7.51
C LYS A 72 3.52 -3.08 -8.43
N PHE A 73 4.32 -3.93 -9.06
CA PHE A 73 5.40 -3.55 -9.99
C PHE A 73 6.43 -2.57 -9.38
N GLY A 74 6.72 -2.70 -8.08
CA GLY A 74 7.63 -1.81 -7.36
C GLY A 74 7.03 -0.45 -7.02
N THR A 75 5.70 -0.33 -7.06
CA THR A 75 4.97 0.90 -6.72
C THR A 75 3.89 0.57 -5.69
N LEU A 76 3.58 1.52 -4.80
CA LEU A 76 2.43 1.44 -3.92
C LEU A 76 1.14 1.52 -4.75
N ARG A 77 0.12 0.80 -4.30
CA ARG A 77 -1.26 0.95 -4.75
C ARG A 77 -2.16 1.12 -3.55
N PHE A 78 -2.92 2.20 -3.56
CA PHE A 78 -3.91 2.53 -2.55
C PHE A 78 -5.27 2.64 -3.24
N TYR A 79 -6.05 1.55 -3.13
CA TYR A 79 -7.43 1.52 -3.59
C TYR A 79 -8.36 1.90 -2.45
N TYR A 80 -9.35 2.73 -2.76
CA TYR A 80 -10.32 3.25 -1.81
C TYR A 80 -11.69 3.42 -2.47
N GLY A 81 -12.69 3.68 -1.63
CA GLY A 81 -14.03 4.11 -2.02
C GLY A 81 -14.61 5.03 -0.94
N PHE A 82 -15.90 5.32 -1.05
CA PHE A 82 -16.64 6.16 -0.10
C PHE A 82 -17.86 5.39 0.44
N LYS A 83 -18.37 5.74 1.63
CA LYS A 83 -19.51 5.04 2.27
C LYS A 83 -20.77 4.97 1.40
N ASP A 84 -21.05 6.03 0.64
CA ASP A 84 -22.19 6.16 -0.28
C ASP A 84 -21.95 5.49 -1.65
N PHE A 85 -20.69 5.30 -2.03
CA PHE A 85 -20.27 4.57 -3.24
C PHE A 85 -19.21 3.52 -2.90
N PRO A 86 -19.59 2.40 -2.25
CA PRO A 86 -18.64 1.36 -1.85
C PRO A 86 -18.13 0.52 -3.03
N GLN A 87 -18.71 0.69 -4.22
CA GLN A 87 -18.26 0.00 -5.42
C GLN A 87 -16.90 0.54 -5.84
N SER A 88 -15.93 -0.37 -5.98
CA SER A 88 -14.54 -0.06 -6.23
C SER A 88 -14.38 1.02 -7.30
N ILE A 89 -13.73 2.12 -6.97
CA ILE A 89 -12.91 2.84 -7.95
C ILE A 89 -11.76 1.88 -8.26
N SER A 90 -12.04 0.91 -9.13
CA SER A 90 -11.03 -0.01 -9.63
C SER A 90 -10.08 0.84 -10.46
N ALA A 91 -8.92 1.18 -9.90
CA ALA A 91 -7.79 1.56 -10.71
C ALA A 91 -7.51 0.39 -11.66
N ILE A 92 -7.77 0.57 -12.96
CA ILE A 92 -7.27 -0.38 -13.96
C ILE A 92 -5.78 -0.11 -14.05
N ASP A 93 -5.00 -0.99 -13.45
CA ASP A 93 -3.55 -0.96 -13.58
C ASP A 93 -3.16 -1.52 -14.94
N PHE A 94 -2.69 -0.65 -15.82
CA PHE A 94 -2.01 -1.09 -17.04
C PHE A 94 -0.59 -1.55 -16.71
N SER A 95 0.01 -2.35 -17.60
CA SER A 95 1.34 -2.98 -17.41
C SER A 95 2.46 -2.00 -17.06
N ASP A 96 2.25 -0.72 -17.36
CA ASP A 96 3.26 0.35 -17.26
C ASP A 96 3.07 1.24 -16.02
N SER A 97 2.49 0.69 -14.95
CA SER A 97 2.31 1.37 -13.66
C SER A 97 1.35 2.58 -13.69
N GLN A 98 0.51 2.69 -14.72
CA GLN A 98 -0.55 3.69 -14.80
C GLN A 98 -1.85 3.13 -14.20
N SER A 99 -2.47 3.92 -13.33
CA SER A 99 -3.74 3.62 -12.67
C SER A 99 -4.82 4.52 -13.27
N LEU A 100 -5.83 3.97 -13.95
CA LEU A 100 -6.99 4.75 -14.40
C LEU A 100 -8.06 4.73 -13.30
N ARG A 101 -8.30 5.87 -12.63
CA ARG A 101 -9.36 6.01 -11.62
C ARG A 101 -10.64 6.54 -12.27
N PHE A 102 -11.75 5.86 -12.00
CA PHE A 102 -13.09 6.32 -12.36
C PHE A 102 -13.78 6.83 -11.11
N SER A 103 -13.75 8.14 -10.86
CA SER A 103 -14.64 8.75 -9.86
C SER A 103 -16.04 8.83 -10.47
N PRO A 104 -17.06 8.19 -9.88
CA PRO A 104 -18.43 8.35 -10.34
C PRO A 104 -18.85 9.79 -10.04
N SER A 105 -18.88 10.64 -11.07
CA SER A 105 -19.50 11.95 -10.98
C SER A 105 -21.02 11.72 -10.93
N ASN A 106 -21.65 11.87 -9.78
CA ASN A 106 -23.10 11.90 -9.75
C ASN A 106 -23.54 13.30 -10.20
N GLN A 107 -24.55 13.38 -11.07
CA GLN A 107 -25.08 14.68 -11.54
C GLN A 107 -25.73 15.53 -10.42
N GLN A 108 -25.72 15.01 -9.19
CA GLN A 108 -26.30 15.58 -7.98
C GLN A 108 -25.26 15.75 -6.86
N ASP A 109 -23.96 15.57 -7.13
CA ASP A 109 -22.94 15.80 -6.12
C ASP A 109 -22.84 17.30 -5.85
N ASP A 110 -22.89 17.68 -4.57
CA ASP A 110 -22.57 19.02 -4.12
C ASP A 110 -21.14 19.36 -4.57
N GLU A 111 -20.91 20.59 -5.06
CA GLU A 111 -19.62 21.02 -5.61
C GLU A 111 -18.49 20.81 -4.57
N GLU A 112 -18.81 21.01 -3.30
CA GLU A 112 -17.91 20.77 -2.16
C GLU A 112 -17.52 19.29 -2.00
N ILE A 113 -18.42 18.35 -2.33
CA ILE A 113 -18.12 16.92 -2.29
C ILE A 113 -17.18 16.55 -3.42
N ALA A 114 -17.46 17.04 -4.63
CA ALA A 114 -16.63 16.80 -5.81
C ALA A 114 -15.20 17.32 -5.59
N LEU A 115 -15.05 18.53 -5.04
CA LEU A 115 -13.74 19.12 -4.73
C LEU A 115 -12.97 18.31 -3.69
N LEU A 116 -13.61 17.87 -2.59
CA LEU A 116 -12.93 17.03 -1.60
C LEU A 116 -12.46 15.70 -2.20
N ARG A 117 -13.33 15.03 -2.97
CA ARG A 117 -12.98 13.74 -3.59
C ARG A 117 -11.84 13.90 -4.57
N GLN A 118 -11.83 14.97 -5.37
CA GLN A 118 -10.71 15.28 -6.25
C GLN A 118 -9.41 15.51 -5.47
N ALA A 119 -9.45 16.24 -4.35
CA ALA A 119 -8.27 16.45 -3.51
C ALA A 119 -7.71 15.13 -2.95
N ILE A 120 -8.58 14.23 -2.50
CA ILE A 120 -8.20 12.87 -2.05
C ILE A 120 -7.58 12.06 -3.20
N ASP A 121 -8.19 12.09 -4.38
CA ASP A 121 -7.66 11.43 -5.59
C ASP A 121 -6.25 11.93 -5.92
N ASP A 122 -6.00 13.24 -5.80
CA ASP A 122 -4.70 13.87 -6.06
C ASP A 122 -3.66 13.48 -5.01
N ILE A 123 -4.01 13.51 -3.71
CA ILE A 123 -3.13 13.06 -2.61
C ILE A 123 -2.67 11.63 -2.85
N ILE A 124 -3.61 10.73 -3.18
CA ILE A 124 -3.30 9.32 -3.37
C ILE A 124 -2.46 9.11 -4.63
N SER A 125 -2.75 9.81 -5.71
CA SER A 125 -1.98 9.73 -6.95
C SER A 125 -0.53 10.22 -6.74
N GLU A 126 -0.35 11.30 -5.99
CA GLU A 126 0.98 11.79 -5.62
C GLU A 126 1.72 10.77 -4.74
N THR A 127 1.03 10.20 -3.75
CA THR A 127 1.59 9.18 -2.84
C THR A 127 2.09 7.97 -3.63
N GLU A 128 1.27 7.46 -4.57
CA GLU A 128 1.67 6.35 -5.45
C GLU A 128 2.87 6.72 -6.32
N GLU A 129 2.92 7.93 -6.88
CA GLU A 129 4.05 8.40 -7.69
C GLU A 129 5.35 8.45 -6.88
N GLN A 130 5.30 9.04 -5.68
CA GLN A 130 6.46 9.16 -4.78
C GLN A 130 7.01 7.79 -4.39
N SER A 131 6.13 6.79 -4.21
CA SER A 131 6.55 5.43 -3.83
C SER A 131 7.53 4.78 -4.82
N LYS A 132 7.52 5.19 -6.10
CA LYS A 132 8.43 4.68 -7.15
C LYS A 132 9.91 4.99 -6.88
N GLN A 133 10.19 5.93 -6.00
CA GLN A 133 11.55 6.36 -5.65
C GLN A 133 11.90 6.06 -4.18
N ILE A 134 11.05 5.32 -3.46
CA ILE A 134 11.23 4.99 -2.05
C ILE A 134 11.40 3.48 -1.90
N CYS A 135 12.47 3.08 -1.21
CA CYS A 135 12.77 1.69 -0.91
C CYS A 135 11.64 1.06 -0.11
N GLU A 136 11.07 -0.03 -0.63
CA GLU A 136 9.95 -0.77 -0.02
C GLU A 136 10.23 -1.22 1.43
N PHE A 137 11.48 -1.50 1.78
CA PHE A 137 11.82 -2.08 3.09
C PHE A 137 12.28 -1.06 4.13
N CYS A 138 13.08 -0.07 3.73
CA CYS A 138 13.71 0.85 4.68
C CYS A 138 13.26 2.32 4.54
N GLY A 139 12.54 2.68 3.48
CA GLY A 139 12.05 4.05 3.28
C GLY A 139 13.07 5.06 2.74
N GLU A 140 14.34 4.65 2.60
CA GLU A 140 15.37 5.47 1.94
C GLU A 140 15.15 5.53 0.43
N LYS A 141 15.86 6.44 -0.26
CA LYS A 141 15.81 6.55 -1.72
C LYS A 141 16.09 5.21 -2.40
N GLY A 142 15.14 4.76 -3.20
CA GLY A 142 15.20 3.51 -3.95
C GLY A 142 15.14 3.73 -5.46
N SER A 143 15.47 2.68 -6.22
CA SER A 143 15.31 2.65 -7.66
C SER A 143 14.65 1.33 -8.07
N LEU A 144 13.91 1.35 -9.17
CA LEU A 144 13.25 0.16 -9.71
C LEU A 144 14.29 -0.90 -10.11
N ARG A 145 14.16 -2.09 -9.54
CA ARG A 145 14.96 -3.29 -9.82
C ARG A 145 14.10 -4.25 -10.64
N THR A 146 14.55 -4.57 -11.84
CA THR A 146 13.80 -5.40 -12.81
C THR A 146 14.41 -6.79 -13.01
N ASP A 147 15.55 -7.06 -12.39
CA ASP A 147 16.32 -8.30 -12.45
C ASP A 147 15.96 -9.27 -11.31
N LEU A 148 15.12 -8.83 -10.36
CA LEU A 148 14.49 -9.68 -9.36
C LEU A 148 13.28 -10.42 -9.95
N ARG A 149 12.83 -11.48 -9.25
CA ARG A 149 11.66 -12.27 -9.68
C ARG A 149 10.40 -11.42 -9.87
N TRP A 150 10.25 -10.40 -9.04
CA TRP A 150 9.22 -9.37 -9.13
C TRP A 150 9.90 -8.02 -9.15
N LYS A 151 9.38 -7.08 -9.96
CA LYS A 151 9.89 -5.71 -9.97
C LYS A 151 9.70 -5.10 -8.58
N LYS A 152 10.75 -4.45 -8.06
CA LYS A 152 10.73 -3.82 -6.73
C LYS A 152 11.49 -2.50 -6.73
N THR A 153 11.04 -1.53 -5.95
CA THR A 153 11.80 -0.29 -5.73
C THR A 153 12.65 -0.44 -4.48
N LEU A 154 13.97 -0.51 -4.65
CA LEU A 154 14.90 -0.81 -3.57
C LEU A 154 16.15 0.07 -3.63
N CYS A 155 16.66 0.47 -2.46
CA CYS A 155 18.03 0.97 -2.32
C CYS A 155 19.04 -0.16 -2.54
N ASP A 156 20.31 0.18 -2.78
CA ASP A 156 21.35 -0.82 -3.05
C ASP A 156 21.54 -1.80 -1.88
N HIS A 157 21.40 -1.32 -0.64
CA HIS A 157 21.52 -2.13 0.55
C HIS A 157 20.45 -3.24 0.60
N CYS A 158 19.17 -2.86 0.60
CA CYS A 158 18.07 -3.83 0.64
C CYS A 158 18.03 -4.72 -0.62
N TYR A 159 18.42 -4.20 -1.79
CA TYR A 159 18.58 -5.01 -3.00
C TYR A 159 19.62 -6.13 -2.80
N ASN A 160 20.81 -5.79 -2.28
CA ASN A 160 21.85 -6.77 -2.01
C ASN A 160 21.40 -7.83 -0.99
N GLU A 161 20.69 -7.44 0.06
CA GLU A 161 20.12 -8.39 1.02
C GLU A 161 19.15 -9.38 0.35
N GLN A 162 18.28 -8.90 -0.54
CA GLN A 162 17.35 -9.77 -1.30
C GLN A 162 18.09 -10.78 -2.18
N ILE A 163 19.15 -10.33 -2.88
CA ILE A 163 19.98 -11.21 -3.71
C ILE A 163 20.67 -12.28 -2.86
N GLN A 164 21.24 -11.91 -1.72
CA GLN A 164 21.90 -12.88 -0.83
C GLN A 164 20.90 -13.88 -0.26
N ALA A 165 19.74 -13.42 0.22
CA ALA A 165 18.67 -14.28 0.70
C ALA A 165 18.20 -15.27 -0.38
N PHE A 166 18.10 -14.83 -1.64
CA PHE A 166 17.76 -15.70 -2.76
C PHE A 166 18.82 -16.78 -3.02
N LYS A 167 20.11 -16.41 -3.03
CA LYS A 167 21.24 -17.35 -3.21
C LYS A 167 21.27 -18.40 -2.09
N LEU A 168 21.10 -17.98 -0.84
CA LEU A 168 21.03 -18.88 0.32
C LEU A 168 19.86 -19.86 0.21
N ARG A 169 18.67 -19.39 -0.18
CA ARG A 169 17.50 -20.26 -0.42
C ARG A 169 17.76 -21.29 -1.52
N GLN A 170 18.46 -20.92 -2.59
CA GLN A 170 18.83 -21.89 -3.64
C GLN A 170 19.83 -22.92 -3.17
N GLN A 171 20.83 -22.53 -2.36
CA GLN A 171 21.80 -23.46 -1.78
C GLN A 171 21.10 -24.44 -0.85
N ASN A 172 20.22 -23.97 0.03
CA ASN A 172 19.49 -24.82 0.97
C ASN A 172 18.54 -25.81 0.29
N ARG A 173 17.98 -25.47 -0.88
CA ARG A 173 17.15 -26.40 -1.68
C ARG A 173 17.95 -27.55 -2.31
N LYS A 174 19.27 -27.41 -2.43
CA LYS A 174 20.17 -28.44 -2.97
C LYS A 174 20.72 -29.39 -1.90
N ILE A 175 20.50 -29.09 -0.62
CA ILE A 175 20.86 -29.99 0.48
C ILE A 175 19.77 -31.07 0.57
N PRO A 176 20.09 -32.37 0.41
CA PRO A 176 19.12 -33.43 0.62
C PRO A 176 18.50 -33.31 2.03
N ARG A 177 17.19 -33.48 2.17
CA ARG A 177 16.62 -33.75 3.50
C ARG A 177 17.34 -34.98 4.02
N SER A 178 17.99 -34.87 5.18
CA SER A 178 18.52 -36.03 5.89
C SER A 178 17.40 -37.05 5.99
N GLU A 179 17.62 -38.24 5.43
CA GLU A 179 16.69 -39.36 5.53
C GLU A 179 16.41 -39.61 7.02
N ASP A 180 15.12 -39.70 7.35
CA ASP A 180 14.67 -40.13 8.67
C ASP A 180 15.40 -41.43 9.03
N TYR A 181 16.21 -41.37 10.09
CA TYR A 181 16.85 -42.55 10.65
C TYR A 181 15.75 -43.55 11.02
N LYS A 182 15.74 -44.68 10.31
CA LYS A 182 15.05 -45.89 10.73
C LYS A 182 15.77 -46.41 11.97
N ASP A 183 15.05 -46.44 13.09
CA ASP A 183 15.23 -47.44 14.15
C ASP A 183 13.83 -47.94 14.55
#